data_AF-A0A2N5DSV0-F1
#
_entry.id   AF-A0A2N5DSV0-F1
#
_cell.length_a   1.000
_cell.length_b   1.000
_cell.length_c   1.000
_cell.angle_alpha   90.00
_cell.angle_beta   90.00
_cell.angle_gamma   90.00
#
_symmetry.space_group_name_H-M   'P 1'
#
loop_
_entity.id
_entity.type
_entity.pdbx_description
1 polymer ?
#
loop_
_entity_poly.entity_id
_entity_poly.type
_entity_poly.pdbx_seq_one_letter_code
_entity_poly.pdbx_strand_id
1 'polypeptide(L)'
;VKFSNCEFDRCSFTVSTFEHCNFHDCTWESIGISGTETKLFDTIITNPESFINSAYTNTNKEELKSYGAKNPSYQTFRLEESKVKLARLVLSNNERNADDKAYYESIKIYLKQSISAKISKAKYERSVNKNKLRNFISQWLGFIEGKLISFSGSINGWGGNVSRATICGVGIIVIFALIYACFSVDSKPVLGWKLSLIKSFDITLLVGYTKHATVAQTWQEQALYGANAVLGLWWYTIFVPTIINRICKVR
;
A
#
# COMPACT_ATOMS: atom_id res chain seq x y z
N VAL A 1 17.95 9.88 -23.37
CA VAL A 1 17.14 9.38 -24.51
C VAL A 1 15.67 9.29 -24.09
N LYS A 2 14.69 9.60 -24.96
CA LYS A 2 13.26 9.54 -24.62
C LYS A 2 12.55 8.46 -25.45
N PHE A 3 11.90 7.53 -24.77
CA PHE A 3 10.98 6.54 -25.32
C PHE A 3 9.56 7.01 -24.98
N SER A 4 8.71 7.27 -25.98
CA SER A 4 7.35 7.78 -25.76
C SER A 4 6.35 6.89 -26.47
N ASN A 5 5.35 6.39 -25.74
CA ASN A 5 4.33 5.48 -26.27
C ASN A 5 4.92 4.24 -26.98
N CYS A 6 6.08 3.75 -26.51
CA CYS A 6 6.71 2.57 -27.06
C CYS A 6 6.11 1.31 -26.44
N GLU A 7 6.02 0.25 -27.23
CA GLU A 7 5.59 -1.07 -26.78
C GLU A 7 6.80 -2.03 -26.70
N PHE A 8 6.96 -2.67 -25.54
CA PHE A 8 8.01 -3.64 -25.28
C PHE A 8 7.39 -5.01 -24.99
N ASP A 9 7.28 -5.85 -26.03
CA ASP A 9 6.81 -7.24 -25.90
C ASP A 9 7.99 -8.21 -25.84
N ARG A 10 7.98 -9.09 -24.84
CA ARG A 10 8.96 -10.19 -24.63
C ARG A 10 10.42 -9.74 -24.69
N CYS A 11 10.69 -8.50 -24.30
CA CYS A 11 12.03 -7.92 -24.27
C CYS A 11 12.80 -8.34 -23.01
N SER A 12 14.11 -8.55 -23.11
CA SER A 12 14.97 -8.81 -21.95
C SER A 12 15.77 -7.56 -21.56
N PHE A 13 15.48 -7.01 -20.39
CA PHE A 13 16.23 -5.93 -19.74
C PHE A 13 17.22 -6.45 -18.70
N THR A 14 17.40 -7.76 -18.61
CA THR A 14 18.15 -8.44 -17.55
C THR A 14 19.55 -7.88 -17.35
N VAL A 15 20.26 -7.51 -18.41
CA VAL A 15 21.66 -7.01 -18.35
C VAL A 15 21.79 -5.58 -18.91
N SER A 16 20.67 -4.86 -18.95
CA SER A 16 20.61 -3.52 -19.54
C SER A 16 20.99 -2.43 -18.55
N THR A 17 21.68 -1.40 -19.06
CA THR A 17 21.95 -0.16 -18.32
C THR A 17 21.30 0.99 -19.07
N PHE A 18 20.43 1.72 -18.38
CA PHE A 18 19.79 2.92 -18.88
C PHE A 18 20.29 4.12 -18.08
N GLU A 19 20.88 5.08 -18.79
CA GLU A 19 21.42 6.32 -18.23
C GLU A 19 20.66 7.50 -18.83
N HIS A 20 20.14 8.38 -17.99
CA HIS A 20 19.41 9.59 -18.41
C HIS A 20 18.32 9.29 -19.47
N CYS A 21 17.59 8.21 -19.23
CA CYS A 21 16.49 7.77 -20.09
C CYS A 21 15.13 8.22 -19.53
N ASN A 22 14.16 8.40 -20.41
CA ASN A 22 12.78 8.67 -20.00
C ASN A 22 11.84 7.76 -20.78
N PHE A 23 11.18 6.86 -20.06
CA PHE A 23 10.11 6.00 -20.56
C PHE A 23 8.78 6.64 -20.19
N HIS A 24 8.19 7.30 -21.18
CA HIS A 24 6.97 8.05 -21.04
C HIS A 24 5.80 7.28 -21.67
N ASP A 25 4.90 6.81 -20.82
CA ASP A 25 3.66 6.13 -21.19
C ASP A 25 3.89 4.92 -22.13
N CYS A 26 4.96 4.18 -21.88
CA CYS A 26 5.29 2.95 -22.60
C CYS A 26 4.44 1.76 -22.11
N THR A 27 4.25 0.74 -22.92
CA THR A 27 3.60 -0.52 -22.53
C THR A 27 4.62 -1.64 -22.46
N TRP A 28 4.40 -2.60 -21.56
CA TRP A 28 5.31 -3.71 -21.35
C TRP A 28 4.54 -5.02 -21.20
N GLU A 29 5.01 -6.04 -21.91
CA GLU A 29 4.46 -7.39 -21.84
C GLU A 29 5.60 -8.41 -21.70
N SER A 30 5.48 -9.29 -20.71
CA SER A 30 6.36 -10.44 -20.51
C SER A 30 7.87 -10.12 -20.55
N ILE A 31 8.29 -9.06 -19.84
CA ILE A 31 9.68 -8.58 -19.90
C ILE A 31 10.61 -9.36 -18.94
N GLY A 32 11.85 -9.58 -19.35
CA GLY A 32 12.90 -10.12 -18.50
C GLY A 32 13.59 -9.01 -17.70
N ILE A 33 13.71 -9.17 -16.37
CA ILE A 33 14.37 -8.19 -15.51
C ILE A 33 15.37 -8.86 -14.55
N SER A 34 16.36 -8.10 -14.10
CA SER A 34 17.24 -8.49 -13.00
C SER A 34 17.21 -7.45 -11.89
N GLY A 35 17.10 -7.90 -10.64
CA GLY A 35 17.20 -7.00 -9.50
C GLY A 35 18.63 -6.50 -9.21
N THR A 36 19.65 -7.00 -9.90
CA THR A 36 21.07 -6.60 -9.69
C THR A 36 21.73 -6.10 -10.96
N GLU A 37 21.41 -6.69 -12.11
CA GLU A 37 22.08 -6.40 -13.38
C GLU A 37 21.34 -5.34 -14.21
N THR A 38 20.03 -5.16 -14.00
CA THR A 38 19.28 -4.05 -14.62
C THR A 38 19.59 -2.77 -13.86
N LYS A 39 20.29 -1.83 -14.52
CA LYS A 39 20.70 -0.56 -13.93
C LYS A 39 19.91 0.59 -14.53
N LEU A 40 19.35 1.42 -13.66
CA LEU A 40 18.59 2.62 -14.01
C LEU A 40 19.26 3.81 -13.32
N PHE A 41 20.02 4.60 -14.06
CA PHE A 41 20.67 5.82 -13.57
C PHE A 41 19.91 7.04 -14.09
N ASP A 42 19.36 7.83 -13.17
CA ASP A 42 18.55 9.02 -13.46
C ASP A 42 17.55 8.77 -14.61
N THR A 43 16.94 7.58 -14.57
CA THR A 43 16.01 7.11 -15.59
C THR A 43 14.59 7.16 -15.06
N ILE A 44 13.72 7.83 -15.81
CA ILE A 44 12.33 8.07 -15.45
C ILE A 44 11.45 7.00 -16.08
N ILE A 45 10.53 6.43 -15.29
CA ILE A 45 9.47 5.56 -15.78
C ILE A 45 8.15 6.14 -15.27
N THR A 46 7.29 6.64 -16.16
CA THR A 46 6.08 7.39 -15.77
C THR A 46 4.93 6.49 -15.29
N ASN A 47 4.89 5.23 -15.72
CA ASN A 47 3.91 4.22 -15.34
C ASN A 47 4.59 2.98 -14.69
N PRO A 48 5.19 3.17 -13.50
CA PRO A 48 6.02 2.16 -12.85
C PRO A 48 5.25 0.89 -12.46
N GLU A 49 3.94 0.95 -12.20
CA GLU A 49 3.15 -0.23 -11.87
C GLU A 49 3.09 -1.21 -13.05
N SER A 50 2.92 -0.71 -14.28
CA SER A 50 2.88 -1.55 -15.48
C SER A 50 4.25 -2.16 -15.78
N PHE A 51 5.33 -1.37 -15.68
CA PHE A 51 6.69 -1.87 -15.87
C PHE A 51 7.04 -3.01 -14.91
N ILE A 52 6.85 -2.82 -13.59
CA ILE A 52 7.22 -3.84 -12.60
C ILE A 52 6.34 -5.09 -12.69
N ASN A 53 5.04 -4.93 -12.97
CA ASN A 53 4.12 -6.07 -13.05
C ASN A 53 4.29 -6.91 -14.32
N SER A 54 4.77 -6.30 -15.41
CA SER A 54 5.04 -7.00 -16.67
C SER A 54 6.23 -7.97 -16.62
N ALA A 55 7.02 -7.91 -15.54
CA ALA A 55 8.16 -8.79 -15.36
C ALA A 55 7.74 -10.26 -15.24
N TYR A 56 8.35 -11.11 -16.07
CA TYR A 56 7.97 -12.50 -16.26
C TYR A 56 9.12 -13.46 -15.91
N THR A 57 8.74 -14.68 -15.49
CA THR A 57 9.66 -15.81 -15.35
C THR A 57 8.95 -17.08 -15.79
N ASN A 58 9.72 -18.01 -16.34
CA ASN A 58 9.17 -19.30 -16.75
C ASN A 58 8.81 -20.14 -15.52
N THR A 59 7.57 -20.64 -15.50
CA THR A 59 7.03 -21.50 -14.44
C THR A 59 6.63 -22.89 -14.95
N ASN A 60 6.85 -23.19 -16.23
CA ASN A 60 6.55 -24.49 -16.82
C ASN A 60 7.45 -25.58 -16.20
N LYS A 61 6.83 -26.58 -15.56
CA LYS A 61 7.55 -27.68 -14.88
C LYS A 61 8.34 -28.55 -15.85
N GLU A 62 7.89 -28.72 -17.08
CA GLU A 62 8.53 -29.60 -18.05
C GLU A 62 9.80 -28.97 -18.59
N GLU A 63 9.72 -27.69 -18.97
CA GLU A 63 10.89 -26.91 -19.39
C GLU A 63 11.88 -26.69 -18.25
N LEU A 64 11.41 -26.47 -17.02
CA LEU A 64 12.34 -26.27 -15.90
C LEU A 64 13.17 -27.51 -15.58
N LYS A 65 12.63 -28.73 -15.81
CA LYS A 65 13.35 -29.99 -15.60
C LYS A 65 14.55 -30.14 -16.54
N SER A 66 14.49 -29.62 -17.77
CA SER A 66 15.62 -29.68 -18.70
C SER A 66 16.80 -28.79 -18.29
N TYR A 67 16.58 -27.81 -17.42
CA TYR A 67 17.61 -26.90 -16.90
C TYR A 67 17.94 -27.16 -15.41
N GLY A 68 17.60 -28.34 -14.89
CA GLY A 68 17.94 -28.83 -13.54
C GLY A 68 16.75 -28.96 -12.59
N ALA A 69 17.01 -29.18 -11.30
CA ALA A 69 15.98 -29.32 -10.24
C ALA A 69 15.36 -27.96 -9.83
N LYS A 70 14.99 -27.12 -10.80
CA LYS A 70 14.39 -25.81 -10.55
C LYS A 70 12.89 -25.95 -10.36
N ASN A 71 12.39 -25.56 -9.18
CA ASN A 71 10.97 -25.59 -8.85
C ASN A 71 10.28 -24.29 -9.32
N PRO A 72 9.09 -24.34 -9.96
CA PRO A 72 8.29 -23.15 -10.25
C PRO A 72 8.13 -22.19 -9.07
N SER A 73 7.90 -22.73 -7.86
CA SER A 73 7.76 -21.92 -6.64
C SER A 73 9.03 -21.12 -6.32
N TYR A 74 10.21 -21.67 -6.63
CA TYR A 74 11.47 -20.96 -6.47
C TYR A 74 11.62 -19.83 -7.49
N GLN A 75 11.22 -20.05 -8.75
CA GLN A 75 11.26 -19.03 -9.78
C GLN A 75 10.34 -17.85 -9.47
N THR A 76 9.11 -18.11 -9.04
CA THR A 76 8.19 -17.05 -8.61
C THR A 76 8.75 -16.25 -7.43
N PHE A 77 9.29 -16.94 -6.42
CA PHE A 77 9.92 -16.25 -5.29
C PHE A 77 11.06 -15.32 -5.74
N ARG A 78 11.96 -15.79 -6.61
CA ARG A 78 13.10 -15.00 -7.12
C ARG A 78 12.66 -13.84 -8.02
N LEU A 79 11.61 -14.02 -8.81
CA LEU A 79 11.02 -12.96 -9.61
C LEU A 79 10.49 -11.84 -8.71
N GLU A 80 9.73 -12.19 -7.68
CA GLU A 80 9.15 -11.21 -6.76
C GLU A 80 10.24 -10.45 -5.98
N GLU A 81 11.34 -11.10 -5.58
CA GLU A 81 12.52 -10.41 -5.03
C GLU A 81 13.15 -9.43 -6.03
N SER A 82 13.25 -9.82 -7.30
CA SER A 82 13.83 -8.98 -8.34
C SER A 82 12.96 -7.75 -8.62
N LYS A 83 11.64 -7.94 -8.67
CA LYS A 83 10.66 -6.85 -8.79
C LYS A 83 10.75 -5.86 -7.63
N VAL A 84 10.97 -6.30 -6.38
CA VAL A 84 11.14 -5.38 -5.23
C VAL A 84 12.38 -4.51 -5.41
N LYS A 85 13.51 -5.11 -5.78
CA LYS A 85 14.76 -4.37 -5.99
C LYS A 85 14.60 -3.34 -7.09
N LEU A 86 13.97 -3.74 -8.20
CA LEU A 86 13.72 -2.85 -9.32
C LEU A 86 12.72 -1.74 -8.95
N ALA A 87 11.63 -2.06 -8.25
CA ALA A 87 10.68 -1.07 -7.77
C ALA A 87 11.33 -0.04 -6.84
N ARG A 88 12.30 -0.46 -6.00
CA ARG A 88 13.10 0.46 -5.17
C ARG A 88 13.99 1.37 -6.01
N LEU A 89 14.62 0.85 -7.06
CA LEU A 89 15.43 1.65 -7.99
C LEU A 89 14.57 2.69 -8.72
N VAL A 90 13.42 2.27 -9.25
CA VAL A 90 12.46 3.16 -9.92
C VAL A 90 11.96 4.25 -8.97
N LEU A 91 11.62 3.91 -7.73
CA LEU A 91 11.24 4.88 -6.71
C LEU A 91 12.37 5.90 -6.44
N SER A 92 13.60 5.43 -6.22
CA SER A 92 14.75 6.30 -5.96
C SER A 92 15.05 7.26 -7.11
N ASN A 93 14.83 6.84 -8.35
CA ASN A 93 14.99 7.71 -9.51
C ASN A 93 13.84 8.72 -9.60
N ASN A 94 12.60 8.26 -9.45
CA ASN A 94 11.41 9.12 -9.51
C ASN A 94 11.31 10.12 -8.35
N GLU A 95 11.95 9.86 -7.21
CA GLU A 95 12.08 10.83 -6.12
C GLU A 95 12.86 12.08 -6.51
N ARG A 96 13.87 11.92 -7.37
CA ARG A 96 14.71 13.03 -7.87
C ARG A 96 14.07 13.79 -9.04
N ASN A 97 12.93 13.32 -9.54
CA ASN A 97 12.25 13.87 -10.71
C ASN A 97 11.05 14.74 -10.30
N ALA A 98 10.66 15.66 -11.19
CA ALA A 98 9.57 16.61 -10.94
C ALA A 98 8.15 16.03 -11.12
N ASP A 99 7.99 14.76 -11.54
CA ASP A 99 6.68 14.14 -11.75
C ASP A 99 6.14 13.49 -10.46
N ASP A 100 5.25 14.23 -9.79
CA ASP A 100 4.56 13.77 -8.58
C ASP A 100 3.74 12.51 -8.81
N LYS A 101 3.11 12.34 -9.98
CA LYS A 101 2.25 11.19 -10.26
C LYS A 101 3.09 9.91 -10.32
N ALA A 102 4.19 9.95 -11.09
CA ALA A 102 5.13 8.84 -11.19
C ALA A 102 5.76 8.49 -9.83
N TYR A 103 6.07 9.49 -9.01
CA TYR A 103 6.59 9.30 -7.65
C TYR A 103 5.62 8.53 -6.75
N TYR A 104 4.37 9.00 -6.59
CA TYR A 104 3.40 8.32 -5.72
C TYR A 104 2.99 6.94 -6.24
N GLU A 105 2.97 6.75 -7.56
CA GLU A 105 2.77 5.43 -8.15
C GLU A 105 3.96 4.49 -7.88
N SER A 106 5.18 5.03 -7.85
CA SER A 106 6.40 4.28 -7.49
C SER A 106 6.37 3.82 -6.02
N ILE A 107 5.91 4.68 -5.11
CA ILE A 107 5.69 4.32 -3.69
C ILE A 107 4.68 3.16 -3.59
N LYS A 108 3.55 3.31 -4.29
CA LYS A 108 2.47 2.31 -4.33
C LYS A 108 3.00 0.94 -4.76
N ILE A 109 3.69 0.87 -5.91
CA ILE A 109 4.19 -0.40 -6.42
C ILE A 109 5.28 -0.98 -5.52
N TYR A 110 6.20 -0.16 -5.01
CA TYR A 110 7.26 -0.62 -4.10
C TYR A 110 6.68 -1.27 -2.83
N LEU A 111 5.73 -0.62 -2.16
CA LEU A 111 5.11 -1.16 -0.95
C LEU A 111 4.34 -2.45 -1.21
N LYS A 112 3.51 -2.48 -2.27
CA LYS A 112 2.78 -3.69 -2.67
C LYS A 112 3.73 -4.84 -3.00
N GLN A 113 4.78 -4.56 -3.76
CA GLN A 113 5.75 -5.54 -4.23
C GLN A 113 6.58 -6.09 -3.07
N SER A 114 6.95 -5.24 -2.10
CA SER A 114 7.66 -5.64 -0.87
C SER A 114 6.85 -6.69 -0.08
N ILE A 115 5.54 -6.47 0.06
CA ILE A 115 4.64 -7.42 0.71
C ILE A 115 4.48 -8.69 -0.13
N SER A 116 4.30 -8.56 -1.45
CA SER A 116 4.20 -9.70 -2.37
C SER A 116 5.43 -10.62 -2.31
N ALA A 117 6.63 -10.04 -2.20
CA ALA A 117 7.86 -10.78 -2.03
C ALA A 117 7.92 -11.51 -0.67
N LYS A 118 7.49 -10.86 0.43
CA LYS A 118 7.38 -11.53 1.75
C LYS A 118 6.43 -12.74 1.69
N ILE A 119 5.25 -12.58 1.09
CA ILE A 119 4.26 -13.64 0.91
C ILE A 119 4.83 -14.78 0.05
N SER A 120 5.49 -14.44 -1.06
CA SER A 120 6.07 -15.43 -1.99
C SER A 120 7.22 -16.19 -1.35
N LYS A 121 8.05 -15.53 -0.54
CA LYS A 121 9.08 -16.18 0.28
C LYS A 121 8.47 -17.17 1.27
N ALA A 122 7.46 -16.74 2.04
CA ALA A 122 6.78 -17.63 2.99
C ALA A 122 6.12 -18.83 2.30
N LYS A 123 5.51 -18.63 1.13
CA LYS A 123 4.93 -19.70 0.30
C LYS A 123 6.00 -20.69 -0.18
N TYR A 124 7.15 -20.19 -0.65
CA TYR A 124 8.27 -21.02 -1.06
C TYR A 124 8.83 -21.83 0.12
N GLU A 125 9.14 -21.19 1.25
CA GLU A 125 9.70 -21.88 2.42
C GLU A 125 8.73 -22.93 2.99
N ARG A 126 7.42 -22.67 2.93
CA ARG A 126 6.38 -23.66 3.27
C ARG A 126 6.41 -24.87 2.32
N SER A 127 6.61 -24.65 1.02
CA SER A 127 6.69 -25.72 0.02
C SER A 127 7.92 -26.63 0.19
N VAL A 128 9.01 -26.09 0.75
CA VAL A 128 10.25 -26.82 1.07
C VAL A 128 10.19 -27.43 2.48
N ASN A 129 8.99 -27.52 3.09
CA ASN A 129 8.75 -28.08 4.44
C ASN A 129 9.52 -27.39 5.59
N LYS A 130 10.08 -26.19 5.39
CA LYS A 130 10.72 -25.44 6.48
C LYS A 130 9.64 -24.77 7.32
N ASN A 131 9.56 -25.10 8.63
CA ASN A 131 8.68 -24.45 9.62
C ASN A 131 7.26 -24.08 9.11
N LYS A 132 6.48 -25.09 8.67
CA LYS A 132 5.18 -24.90 7.97
C LYS A 132 4.22 -23.96 8.69
N LEU A 133 4.07 -24.09 10.02
CA LEU A 133 3.12 -23.28 10.79
C LEU A 133 3.52 -21.80 10.79
N ARG A 134 4.80 -21.51 11.07
CA ARG A 134 5.33 -20.14 11.04
C ARG A 134 5.14 -19.50 9.67
N ASN A 135 5.42 -20.24 8.60
CA ASN A 135 5.31 -19.73 7.24
C ASN A 135 3.86 -19.56 6.78
N PHE A 136 2.94 -20.40 7.28
CA PHE A 136 1.51 -20.18 7.08
C PHE A 136 1.02 -18.90 7.76
N ILE A 137 1.37 -18.70 9.05
CA ILE A 137 1.04 -17.48 9.79
C ILE A 137 1.65 -16.25 9.10
N SER A 138 2.91 -16.32 8.70
CA SER A 138 3.59 -15.22 7.99
C SER A 138 2.91 -14.89 6.65
N GLN A 139 2.46 -15.89 5.91
CA GLN A 139 1.73 -15.70 4.66
C GLN A 139 0.39 -15.00 4.91
N TRP A 140 -0.33 -15.41 5.95
CA TRP A 140 -1.62 -14.84 6.33
C TRP A 140 -1.49 -13.40 6.84
N LEU A 141 -0.53 -13.14 7.72
CA LEU A 141 -0.19 -11.79 8.18
C LEU A 141 0.23 -10.89 7.02
N GLY A 142 1.03 -11.40 6.07
CA GLY A 142 1.41 -10.64 4.88
C GLY A 142 0.21 -10.29 4.00
N PHE A 143 -0.77 -11.18 3.87
CA PHE A 143 -2.00 -10.88 3.13
C PHE A 143 -2.83 -9.79 3.83
N ILE A 144 -2.95 -9.83 5.15
CA ILE A 144 -3.62 -8.79 5.95
C ILE A 144 -2.88 -7.46 5.83
N GLU A 145 -1.55 -7.46 6.00
CA GLU A 145 -0.68 -6.30 5.83
C GLU A 145 -0.89 -5.68 4.43
N GLY A 146 -0.94 -6.51 3.38
CA GLY A 146 -1.18 -6.06 2.00
C GLY A 146 -2.54 -5.39 1.80
N LYS A 147 -3.60 -5.94 2.40
CA LYS A 147 -4.94 -5.34 2.36
C LYS A 147 -5.00 -4.04 3.17
N LEU A 148 -4.43 -4.02 4.37
CA LEU A 148 -4.39 -2.85 5.24
C LEU A 148 -3.60 -1.71 4.60
N ILE A 149 -2.41 -1.98 4.06
CA ILE A 149 -1.59 -0.96 3.37
C ILE A 149 -2.29 -0.47 2.11
N SER A 150 -2.92 -1.36 1.32
CA SER A 150 -3.66 -0.93 0.13
C SER A 150 -4.86 -0.06 0.48
N PHE A 151 -5.57 -0.39 1.56
CA PHE A 151 -6.70 0.39 2.04
C PHE A 151 -6.25 1.75 2.58
N SER A 152 -5.29 1.79 3.50
CA SER A 152 -4.71 3.02 4.04
C SER A 152 -4.11 3.90 2.96
N GLY A 153 -3.37 3.32 2.01
CA GLY A 153 -2.79 4.03 0.88
C GLY A 153 -3.83 4.56 -0.10
N SER A 154 -4.98 3.90 -0.25
CA SER A 154 -6.06 4.42 -1.09
C SER A 154 -6.69 5.70 -0.52
N ILE A 155 -6.76 5.81 0.81
CA ILE A 155 -7.38 6.94 1.53
C ILE A 155 -6.58 8.23 1.32
N ASN A 156 -5.25 8.16 1.35
CA ASN A 156 -4.40 9.34 1.14
C ASN A 156 -3.81 9.46 -0.28
N GLY A 157 -4.21 8.57 -1.20
CA GLY A 157 -3.61 8.52 -2.54
C GLY A 157 -2.11 8.23 -2.51
N TRP A 158 -1.68 7.33 -1.63
CA TRP A 158 -0.29 6.93 -1.39
C TRP A 158 0.60 8.08 -0.93
N GLY A 159 0.00 9.10 -0.30
CA GLY A 159 0.68 10.27 0.23
C GLY A 159 0.54 11.54 -0.62
N GLY A 160 -0.11 11.47 -1.78
CA GLY A 160 -0.27 12.62 -2.69
C GLY A 160 -1.46 13.53 -2.38
N ASN A 161 -2.53 12.99 -1.77
CA ASN A 161 -3.83 13.66 -1.71
C ASN A 161 -4.30 13.89 -0.27
N VAL A 162 -3.95 15.04 0.30
CA VAL A 162 -4.44 15.49 1.62
C VAL A 162 -5.97 15.64 1.66
N SER A 163 -6.57 16.09 0.56
CA SER A 163 -8.02 16.29 0.46
C SER A 163 -8.82 14.99 0.68
N ARG A 164 -8.36 13.88 0.09
CA ARG A 164 -9.01 12.56 0.27
C ARG A 164 -8.94 12.09 1.71
N ALA A 165 -7.79 12.25 2.37
CA ALA A 165 -7.63 11.91 3.78
C ALA A 165 -8.54 12.79 4.67
N THR A 166 -8.69 14.08 4.36
CA THR A 166 -9.59 15.00 5.07
C THR A 166 -11.05 14.56 4.95
N ILE A 167 -11.50 14.27 3.72
CA ILE A 167 -12.87 13.82 3.45
C ILE A 167 -13.16 12.51 4.19
N CYS A 168 -12.20 11.58 4.24
CA CYS A 168 -12.33 10.34 5.00
C CYS A 168 -12.54 10.60 6.50
N GLY A 169 -11.77 11.52 7.09
CA GLY A 169 -11.91 11.91 8.49
C GLY A 169 -13.28 12.53 8.81
N VAL A 170 -13.73 13.47 7.98
CA VAL A 170 -15.08 14.04 8.09
C VAL A 170 -16.15 12.95 7.96
N GLY A 171 -15.95 12.00 7.04
CA GLY A 171 -16.83 10.85 6.87
C GLY A 171 -16.94 9.99 8.13
N ILE A 172 -15.83 9.69 8.80
CA ILE A 172 -15.82 8.95 10.08
C ILE A 172 -16.67 9.70 11.12
N ILE A 173 -16.46 11.01 11.27
CA ILE A 173 -17.21 11.84 12.23
C ILE A 173 -18.72 11.82 11.91
N VAL A 174 -19.11 11.95 10.65
CA VAL A 174 -20.53 11.94 10.26
C VAL A 174 -21.15 10.56 10.48
N ILE A 175 -20.46 9.47 10.14
CA ILE A 175 -20.96 8.10 10.34
C ILE A 175 -21.18 7.82 11.82
N PHE A 176 -20.21 8.12 12.68
CA PHE A 176 -20.37 7.90 14.12
C PHE A 176 -21.40 8.84 14.75
N ALA A 177 -21.52 10.09 14.27
CA ALA A 177 -22.61 10.98 14.68
C ALA A 177 -24.00 10.39 14.38
N LEU A 178 -24.18 9.78 13.20
CA LEU A 178 -25.42 9.10 12.83
C LEU A 178 -25.67 7.86 13.69
N ILE A 179 -24.64 7.05 13.94
CA ILE A 179 -24.78 5.88 14.82
C ILE A 179 -25.19 6.31 16.23
N TYR A 180 -24.54 7.34 16.79
CA TYR A 180 -24.92 7.84 18.12
C TYR A 180 -26.32 8.42 18.17
N ALA A 181 -26.80 9.04 17.07
CA ALA A 181 -28.15 9.55 16.98
C ALA A 181 -29.19 8.41 16.90
N CYS A 182 -28.92 7.35 16.13
CA CYS A 182 -29.83 6.21 15.98
C CYS A 182 -29.91 5.33 17.23
N PHE A 183 -28.78 5.08 17.89
CA PHE A 183 -28.72 4.25 19.10
C PHE A 183 -29.19 4.97 20.36
N SER A 184 -29.64 6.23 20.26
CA SER A 184 -30.26 7.00 21.34
C SER A 184 -29.47 6.96 22.65
N VAL A 185 -28.14 7.04 22.56
CA VAL A 185 -27.23 6.99 23.72
C VAL A 185 -27.48 8.16 24.70
N ASP A 186 -28.27 9.15 24.29
CA ASP A 186 -28.69 10.28 25.13
C ASP A 186 -30.22 10.44 25.08
N SER A 187 -30.89 10.24 26.21
CA SER A 187 -32.34 10.14 26.39
C SER A 187 -33.13 11.47 26.22
N LYS A 188 -32.59 12.47 25.51
CA LYS A 188 -33.23 13.79 25.35
C LYS A 188 -33.48 14.15 23.87
N PRO A 189 -34.74 14.21 23.41
CA PRO A 189 -35.10 14.17 21.98
C PRO A 189 -34.90 15.47 21.19
N VAL A 190 -34.77 16.65 21.82
CA VAL A 190 -34.84 17.94 21.09
C VAL A 190 -33.47 18.48 20.65
N LEU A 191 -32.37 18.06 21.30
CA LEU A 191 -31.00 18.49 20.97
C LEU A 191 -30.08 17.32 20.54
N GLY A 192 -30.65 16.13 20.35
CA GLY A 192 -29.90 14.87 20.22
C GLY A 192 -28.86 14.88 19.11
N TRP A 193 -29.22 15.33 17.90
CA TRP A 193 -28.30 15.31 16.76
C TRP A 193 -27.07 16.22 16.94
N LYS A 194 -27.23 17.39 17.57
CA LYS A 194 -26.11 18.30 17.86
C LYS A 194 -25.16 17.69 18.87
N LEU A 195 -25.71 17.06 19.91
CA LEU A 195 -24.95 16.41 20.95
C LEU A 195 -24.18 15.20 20.40
N SER A 196 -24.84 14.37 19.57
CA SER A 196 -24.23 13.21 18.90
C SER A 196 -23.08 13.62 17.95
N LEU A 197 -23.21 14.75 17.25
CA LEU A 197 -22.16 15.27 16.39
C LEU A 197 -20.95 15.76 17.19
N ILE A 198 -21.16 16.57 18.23
CA ILE A 198 -20.08 17.04 19.11
C ILE A 198 -19.37 15.84 19.76
N LYS A 199 -20.14 14.87 20.24
CA LYS A 199 -19.62 13.63 20.83
C LYS A 199 -18.78 12.84 19.84
N SER A 200 -19.24 12.68 18.60
CA SER A 200 -18.45 12.02 17.57
C SER A 200 -17.17 12.76 17.25
N PHE A 201 -17.23 14.08 17.13
CA PHE A 201 -16.06 14.92 16.89
C PHE A 201 -15.02 14.79 18.02
N ASP A 202 -15.46 14.93 19.26
CA ASP A 202 -14.61 14.86 20.47
C ASP A 202 -13.92 13.49 20.61
N ILE A 203 -14.63 12.40 20.29
CA ILE A 203 -14.10 11.04 20.39
C ILE A 203 -13.16 10.74 19.21
N THR A 204 -13.54 11.07 17.97
CA THR A 204 -12.71 10.82 16.78
C THR A 204 -11.39 11.59 16.85
N LEU A 205 -11.39 12.82 17.38
CA LEU A 205 -10.16 13.61 17.58
C LEU A 205 -9.46 13.34 18.91
N LEU A 206 -9.98 12.44 19.74
CA LEU A 206 -9.44 12.09 21.06
C LEU A 206 -9.36 13.27 22.07
N VAL A 207 -9.89 14.46 21.74
CA VAL A 207 -9.86 15.66 22.60
C VAL A 207 -10.81 15.53 23.80
N GLY A 208 -11.87 14.71 23.69
CA GLY A 208 -12.90 14.59 24.73
C GLY A 208 -13.32 13.16 25.05
N TYR A 209 -12.51 12.14 24.70
CA TYR A 209 -12.89 10.73 24.94
C TYR A 209 -13.28 10.43 26.40
N THR A 210 -12.50 10.95 27.35
CA THR A 210 -12.74 10.76 28.79
C THR A 210 -13.96 11.51 29.33
N LYS A 211 -14.47 12.51 28.60
CA LYS A 211 -15.68 13.26 28.96
C LYS A 211 -16.95 12.44 28.71
N HIS A 212 -16.92 11.58 27.69
CA HIS A 212 -18.09 10.85 27.21
C HIS A 212 -18.14 9.39 27.68
N ALA A 213 -16.98 8.78 27.99
CA ALA A 213 -16.89 7.41 28.49
C ALA A 213 -16.98 7.38 30.04
N THR A 214 -18.12 6.96 30.60
CA THR A 214 -18.32 6.80 32.04
C THR A 214 -18.61 5.35 32.42
N VAL A 215 -18.23 4.96 33.64
CA VAL A 215 -18.40 3.58 34.15
C VAL A 215 -19.88 3.16 34.24
N ALA A 216 -20.80 4.13 34.26
CA ALA A 216 -22.25 3.90 34.32
C ALA A 216 -22.87 3.46 32.97
N GLN A 217 -22.11 3.46 31.88
CA GLN A 217 -22.61 3.12 30.54
C GLN A 217 -22.65 1.61 30.27
N THR A 218 -23.48 1.21 29.33
CA THR A 218 -23.56 -0.18 28.89
C THR A 218 -22.28 -0.60 28.16
N TRP A 219 -21.96 -1.90 28.19
CA TRP A 219 -20.77 -2.43 27.50
C TRP A 219 -20.80 -2.15 25.99
N GLN A 220 -21.99 -2.08 25.39
CA GLN A 220 -22.19 -1.81 23.96
C GLN A 220 -21.80 -0.37 23.60
N GLU A 221 -22.19 0.59 24.43
CA GLU A 221 -21.83 2.01 24.24
C GLU A 221 -20.34 2.22 24.43
N GLN A 222 -19.73 1.58 25.43
CA GLN A 222 -18.28 1.64 25.64
C GLN A 222 -17.51 1.02 24.48
N ALA A 223 -17.96 -0.12 23.96
CA ALA A 223 -17.36 -0.75 22.78
C ALA A 223 -17.47 0.16 21.54
N LEU A 224 -18.59 0.86 21.37
CA LEU A 224 -18.81 1.77 20.25
C LEU A 224 -17.91 3.02 20.34
N TYR A 225 -17.71 3.58 21.53
CA TYR A 225 -16.74 4.67 21.74
C TYR A 225 -15.31 4.21 21.50
N GLY A 226 -14.95 3.01 21.97
CA GLY A 226 -13.65 2.41 21.72
C GLY A 226 -13.40 2.22 20.22
N ALA A 227 -14.39 1.73 19.47
CA ALA A 227 -14.29 1.58 18.02
C ALA A 227 -14.09 2.92 17.30
N ASN A 228 -14.83 3.96 17.69
CA ASN A 228 -14.66 5.31 17.14
C ASN A 228 -13.25 5.87 17.44
N ALA A 229 -12.78 5.75 18.68
CA ALA A 229 -11.45 6.21 19.08
C ALA A 229 -10.33 5.49 18.31
N VAL A 230 -10.44 4.16 18.14
CA VAL A 230 -9.46 3.36 17.38
C VAL A 230 -9.44 3.77 15.90
N LEU A 231 -10.61 3.98 15.29
CA LEU A 231 -10.70 4.44 13.91
C LEU A 231 -10.20 5.87 13.73
N GLY A 232 -10.47 6.76 14.70
CA GLY A 232 -9.93 8.11 14.75
C GLY A 232 -8.41 8.12 14.84
N LEU A 233 -7.84 7.30 15.72
CA LEU A 233 -6.38 7.13 15.84
C LEU A 233 -5.78 6.59 14.55
N TRP A 234 -6.36 5.54 13.97
CA TRP A 234 -5.90 4.98 12.70
C TRP A 234 -5.94 6.00 11.57
N TRP A 235 -7.03 6.76 11.43
CA TRP A 235 -7.13 7.87 10.48
C TRP A 235 -6.05 8.94 10.73
N TYR A 236 -5.82 9.31 11.99
CA TYR A 236 -4.81 10.30 12.36
C TYR A 236 -3.39 9.87 11.95
N THR A 237 -3.06 8.59 12.11
CA THR A 237 -1.76 8.02 11.66
C THR A 237 -1.56 8.09 10.14
N ILE A 238 -2.64 8.18 9.35
CA ILE A 238 -2.57 8.36 7.90
C ILE A 238 -2.52 9.87 7.57
N PHE A 239 -3.34 10.68 8.23
CA PHE A 239 -3.51 12.09 7.92
C PHE A 239 -2.25 12.91 8.19
N VAL A 240 -1.65 12.77 9.38
CA VAL A 240 -0.51 13.60 9.79
C VAL A 240 0.71 13.41 8.88
N PRO A 241 1.18 12.18 8.59
CA PRO A 241 2.30 12.00 7.65
C PRO A 241 1.98 12.48 6.24
N THR A 242 0.71 12.41 5.81
CA THR A 242 0.30 12.92 4.49
C THR A 242 0.46 14.44 4.40
N ILE A 243 0.10 15.18 5.46
CA ILE A 243 0.33 16.63 5.53
C ILE A 243 1.83 16.94 5.57
N ILE A 244 2.57 16.25 6.44
CA ILE A 244 4.02 16.44 6.57
C ILE A 244 4.70 16.20 5.22
N ASN A 245 4.40 15.09 4.56
CA ASN A 245 4.96 14.77 3.24
C ASN A 245 4.56 15.79 2.17
N ARG A 246 3.42 16.47 2.31
CA ARG A 246 3.00 17.50 1.35
C ARG A 246 3.71 18.83 1.58
N ILE A 247 3.96 19.19 2.84
CA ILE A 247 4.57 20.48 3.23
C ILE A 247 6.11 20.39 3.19
N CYS A 248 6.68 19.32 3.74
CA CYS A 248 8.12 19.12 3.91
C CYS A 248 8.82 18.54 2.68
N LYS A 249 8.10 18.30 1.57
CA LYS A 249 8.73 17.86 0.32
C LYS A 249 9.59 19.01 -0.22
N VAL A 250 10.87 18.97 0.14
CA VAL A 250 11.91 19.81 -0.48
C VAL A 250 12.07 19.31 -1.91
N ARG A 251 11.86 20.21 -2.87
CA ARG A 251 12.13 19.99 -4.29
C ARG A 251 13.61 20.19 -4.57
#